data_AF-A0A932FN81-F1
#
_entry.id   AF-A0A932FN81-F1
#
_cell.length_a   1.000
_cell.length_b   1.000
_cell.length_c   1.000
_cell.angle_alpha   90.00
_cell.angle_beta   90.00
_cell.angle_gamma   90.00
#
_symmetry.space_group_name_H-M   'P 1'
#
loop_
_entity.id
_entity.type
_entity.pdbx_description
1 polymer ?
#
loop_
_entity_poly.entity_id
_entity_poly.type
_entity_poly.pdbx_seq_one_letter_code
_entity_poly.pdbx_strand_id
1 'polypeptide(L)' 'MSGEVRVVHSDPEILGGTPVFVGPRVPVKSLYDYLEAGDSLDVFLHSFPSVNSEQAGSR' A
#
# COMPACT_ATOMS: atom_id res chain seq x y z
N MET A 1 -8.29 20.95 -10.01
CA MET A 1 -7.22 20.86 -9.00
C MET A 1 -6.79 19.41 -8.95
N SER A 2 -5.80 19.02 -9.74
CA SER A 2 -5.23 17.67 -9.66
C SER A 2 -4.33 17.64 -8.44
N GLY A 3 -4.93 17.41 -7.27
CA GLY A 3 -4.16 17.09 -6.08
C GLY A 3 -3.56 15.71 -6.32
N GLU A 4 -2.25 15.65 -6.48
CA GLU A 4 -1.52 14.38 -6.53
C GLU A 4 -1.80 13.64 -5.22
N VAL A 5 -2.64 12.61 -5.30
CA VAL A 5 -3.01 11.81 -4.13
C VAL A 5 -1.74 11.08 -3.70
N ARG A 6 -1.19 11.46 -2.54
CA ARG A 6 -0.07 10.72 -1.96
C ARG A 6 -0.59 9.33 -1.60
N VAL A 7 -0.18 8.34 -2.36
CA VAL A 7 -0.56 6.93 -2.18
C VAL A 7 0.32 6.24 -1.14
N VAL A 8 1.59 6.63 -1.10
CA VAL A 8 2.61 6.07 -0.21
C VAL A 8 3.21 7.20 0.63
N HIS A 9 3.45 6.91 1.91
CA HIS A 9 4.11 7.79 2.85
C HIS A 9 5.23 7.06 3.56
N SER A 10 6.34 7.75 3.81
CA SER A 10 7.51 7.24 4.52
C SER A 10 7.93 8.28 5.53
N ASP A 11 7.95 7.90 6.80
CA ASP A 11 8.27 8.79 7.92
C ASP A 11 9.12 8.02 8.93
N PRO A 12 10.30 8.52 9.33
CA PRO A 12 11.16 7.86 10.31
C PRO A 12 10.45 7.51 11.62
N GLU A 13 9.44 8.29 12.01
CA GLU A 13 8.64 8.06 13.21
C GLU A 13 7.56 6.98 13.00
N ILE A 14 7.30 6.58 11.75
CA ILE A 14 6.32 5.55 11.36
C ILE A 14 7.04 4.34 10.79
N LEU A 15 7.07 3.23 11.56
CA LEU A 15 7.74 1.99 11.17
C LEU A 15 9.20 2.20 10.71
N GLY A 16 9.90 3.16 11.33
CA GLY A 16 11.31 3.43 11.05
C GLY A 16 11.59 3.95 9.63
N GLY A 17 10.62 4.62 9.00
CA GLY A 17 10.75 5.09 7.62
C GLY A 17 10.43 4.02 6.58
N THR A 18 9.76 2.92 6.96
CA THR A 18 9.26 1.96 5.99
C THR A 18 8.13 2.60 5.17
N PRO A 19 8.18 2.55 3.82
CA PRO A 19 7.09 3.04 2.99
C PRO A 19 5.80 2.29 3.27
N VAL A 20 4.74 3.02 3.63
CA VAL A 20 3.40 2.50 3.90
C VAL A 20 2.36 3.16 3.02
N PHE A 21 1.25 2.48 2.76
CA PHE A 21 0.09 3.11 2.12
C PHE A 21 -0.46 4.26 2.98
N VAL A 22 -0.96 5.32 2.35
CA VAL A 22 -1.55 6.46 3.08
C VAL A 22 -2.94 6.07 3.57
N GLY A 23 -3.14 6.20 4.89
CA GLY A 23 -4.35 5.76 5.59
C GLY A 23 -4.04 4.59 6.53
N PRO A 24 -3.80 3.38 6.01
CA PRO A 24 -3.38 2.24 6.82
C PRO A 24 -1.86 2.13 6.92
N ARG A 25 -1.30 1.83 8.11
CA ARG A 25 0.15 1.58 8.29
C ARG A 25 0.63 0.24 7.68
N VAL A 26 0.07 -0.15 6.55
CA VAL A 26 0.40 -1.38 5.81
C VAL A 26 1.62 -1.09 4.94
N PRO A 27 2.73 -1.83 5.12
CA PRO A 27 3.92 -1.67 4.29
C PRO A 27 3.62 -1.94 2.82
N VAL A 28 4.18 -1.13 1.92
CA VAL A 28 4.09 -1.39 0.47
C VAL A 28 4.74 -2.73 0.11
N LYS A 29 5.78 -3.12 0.85
CA LYS A 29 6.42 -4.44 0.71
C LYS A 29 5.41 -5.59 0.82
N SER A 30 4.40 -5.48 1.67
CA SER A 30 3.39 -6.53 1.83
C SER A 30 2.59 -6.78 0.55
N LEU A 31 2.36 -5.76 -0.28
CA LEU A 31 1.74 -5.97 -1.60
C LEU A 31 2.65 -6.83 -2.48
N TYR A 32 3.94 -6.50 -2.55
CA TYR A 32 4.90 -7.27 -3.33
C TYR A 32 5.05 -8.70 -2.82
N ASP A 33 5.11 -8.92 -1.50
CA ASP A 33 5.21 -10.25 -0.90
C ASP A 33 4.04 -11.16 -1.32
N TYR A 34 2.81 -10.63 -1.40
CA TYR A 34 1.64 -11.36 -1.90
C TYR A 34 1.78 -11.69 -3.39
N LEU A 35 2.15 -10.71 -4.21
CA LEU A 35 2.34 -10.91 -5.65
C LEU A 35 3.48 -11.92 -5.95
N GLU A 36 4.56 -11.88 -5.18
CA GLU A 36 5.69 -12.82 -5.28
C GLU A 36 5.31 -14.22 -4.80
N ALA A 37 4.40 -14.34 -3.81
CA ALA A 37 3.82 -15.61 -3.39
C ALA A 37 2.84 -16.20 -4.44
N GLY A 38 2.49 -15.43 -5.48
CA GLY A 38 1.55 -15.82 -6.53
C GLY A 38 0.10 -15.47 -6.23
N ASP A 39 -0.16 -14.71 -5.16
CA ASP A 39 -1.49 -14.21 -4.84
C ASP A 39 -1.89 -13.04 -5.76
N SER A 40 -3.20 -12.90 -5.97
CA SER A 40 -3.76 -11.79 -6.76
C SER A 40 -3.89 -10.52 -5.93
N LEU A 41 -3.96 -9.37 -6.60
CA LEU A 41 -4.26 -8.09 -5.96
C LEU A 41 -5.57 -8.14 -5.14
N ASP A 42 -6.61 -8.82 -5.62
CA ASP A 42 -7.86 -9.04 -4.87
C ASP A 42 -7.63 -9.73 -3.52
N VAL A 43 -6.73 -10.71 -3.45
CA VAL A 43 -6.41 -11.44 -2.20
C VAL A 43 -5.74 -10.49 -1.19
N PHE A 44 -4.85 -9.64 -1.69
CA PHE A 44 -4.24 -8.58 -0.88
C PHE A 44 -5.29 -7.58 -0.38
N LEU A 45 -6.16 -7.07 -1.25
CA LEU A 45 -7.22 -6.12 -0.87
C LEU A 45 -8.24 -6.72 0.10
N HIS A 46 -8.52 -8.03 -0.01
CA HIS A 46 -9.33 -8.76 0.97
C HIS A 46 -8.65 -8.84 2.35
N SER A 47 -7.33 -8.97 2.39
CA SER A 47 -6.55 -8.98 3.63
C SER A 47 -6.40 -7.58 4.24
N PHE A 48 -6.38 -6.54 3.39
CA PHE A 48 -6.22 -5.14 3.78
C PHE A 48 -7.32 -4.26 3.15
N PRO A 49 -8.57 -4.36 3.62
CA PRO A 49 -9.71 -3.64 3.04
C PRO A 49 -9.63 -2.12 3.21
N SER A 50 -8.70 -1.63 4.02
CA SER A 50 -8.39 -0.21 4.18
C SER A 50 -7.44 0.34 3.11
N VAL A 51 -6.84 -0.51 2.29
CA VAL A 51 -6.07 -0.10 1.11
C VAL A 51 -7.03 -0.05 -0.08
N ASN A 52 -7.14 1.11 -0.74
CA ASN A 52 -7.99 1.24 -1.91
C ASN A 52 -7.32 0.61 -3.14
N SER A 53 -8.11 0.04 -4.04
CA SER A 53 -7.61 -0.53 -5.32
C SER A 53 -6.91 0.52 -6.18
N GLU A 54 -7.39 1.78 -6.15
CA GLU A 54 -6.75 2.91 -6.83
C GLU A 54 -5.34 3.22 -6.28
N GLN A 55 -5.10 2.94 -4.99
CA GLN A 55 -3.79 3.08 -4.35
C GLN A 55 -2.85 1.93 -4.76
N ALA A 56 -3.37 0.71 -4.88
CA ALA A 56 -2.55 -0.44 -5.25
C ALA A 56 -2.22 -0.50 -6.76
N GLY A 57 -3.05 0.13 -7.60
CA GLY A 57 -2.88 0.17 -9.05
C GLY A 57 -2.16 1.43 -9.59
N SER A 58 -1.69 2.34 -8.73
CA SER A 58 -1.04 3.56 -9.22
C SER A 58 0.29 3.24 -9.90
N ARG A 59 0.38 3.55 -11.20
CA ARG A 59 1.64 3.55 -11.97
C ARG A 59 2.57 4.68 -11.55
#